data_AF-A0A2I0WKS7-F1
#
_entry.id   AF-A0A2I0WKS7-F1
#
_cell.length_a   1.000
_cell.length_b   1.000
_cell.length_c   1.000
_cell.angle_alpha   90.00
_cell.angle_beta   90.00
_cell.angle_gamma   90.00
#
_symmetry.space_group_name_H-M   'P 1'
#
loop_
_entity.id
_entity.type
_entity.pdbx_description
1 polymer ?
#
loop_
_entity_poly.entity_id
_entity_poly.type
_entity_poly.pdbx_seq_one_letter_code
_entity_poly.pdbx_strand_id
1 'polypeptide(L)'
;MHIDNEFSSLNSIDDLAKKFVKVKKDRVYPLIYRIITLALTLSVVTATVKRVFSAMKIIKHRLRNRMSDDWLNNYLVPYIENDAFDLIPNEVVMQHYHKMQNKLISL
;
A
#
# COMPACT_ATOMS: atom_id res chain seq x y z
N MET A 1 10.67 -45.79 -23.15
CA MET A 1 9.95 -44.68 -22.50
C MET A 1 10.61 -43.40 -22.95
N HIS A 2 10.06 -42.76 -24.00
CA HIS A 2 10.65 -41.55 -24.58
C HIS A 2 10.28 -40.38 -23.65
N ILE A 3 11.23 -39.94 -22.82
CA ILE A 3 11.04 -38.73 -22.01
C ILE A 3 11.19 -37.58 -22.98
N ASP A 4 10.05 -37.04 -23.42
CA ASP A 4 10.02 -35.91 -24.36
C ASP A 4 10.87 -34.76 -23.82
N ASN A 5 11.92 -34.43 -24.56
CA ASN A 5 12.87 -33.34 -24.30
C ASN A 5 12.21 -31.93 -24.35
N GLU A 6 10.87 -31.87 -24.38
CA GLU A 6 10.08 -30.64 -24.47
C GLU A 6 9.94 -29.90 -23.13
N PHE A 7 10.16 -30.60 -22.01
CA PHE A 7 10.00 -30.07 -20.66
C PHE A 7 11.34 -29.87 -19.92
N SER A 8 12.46 -30.28 -20.51
CA SER A 8 13.80 -30.23 -19.90
C SER A 8 14.41 -28.82 -19.86
N SER A 9 13.89 -27.88 -20.67
CA SER A 9 14.41 -26.51 -20.79
C SER A 9 13.54 -25.44 -20.11
N LEU A 10 12.61 -25.83 -19.22
CA LEU A 10 11.72 -24.88 -18.55
C LEU A 10 12.35 -24.35 -17.26
N ASN A 11 12.46 -23.03 -17.14
CA ASN A 11 13.12 -22.36 -16.01
C ASN A 11 12.14 -21.90 -14.93
N SER A 12 10.84 -21.93 -15.21
CA SER A 12 9.79 -21.44 -14.32
C SER A 12 8.56 -22.35 -14.32
N ILE A 13 7.84 -22.33 -13.19
CA ILE A 13 6.54 -22.98 -13.05
C ILE A 13 5.48 -22.34 -13.97
N ASP A 14 5.65 -21.06 -14.31
CA ASP A 14 4.82 -20.35 -15.30
C ASP A 14 5.06 -20.89 -16.72
N ASP A 15 6.34 -21.14 -17.07
CA ASP A 15 6.69 -21.75 -18.36
C ASP A 15 6.12 -23.17 -18.45
N LEU A 16 6.15 -23.92 -17.35
CA LEU A 16 5.52 -25.23 -17.24
C LEU A 16 4.01 -25.19 -17.46
N ALA A 17 3.30 -24.24 -16.82
CA ALA A 17 1.87 -24.08 -17.01
C ALA A 17 1.51 -23.76 -18.47
N LYS A 18 2.24 -22.82 -19.08
CA LYS A 18 2.07 -22.45 -20.50
C LYS A 18 2.32 -23.63 -21.42
N LYS A 19 3.38 -24.40 -21.16
CA LYS A 19 3.70 -25.60 -21.94
C LYS A 19 2.60 -26.65 -21.81
N PHE A 20 2.09 -26.91 -20.61
CA PHE A 20 1.02 -27.89 -20.36
C PHE A 20 -0.24 -27.63 -21.20
N VAL A 21 -0.65 -26.36 -21.32
CA VAL A 21 -1.79 -25.96 -22.17
C VAL A 21 -1.45 -26.12 -23.65
N LYS A 22 -0.23 -25.72 -24.06
CA LYS A 22 0.20 -25.79 -25.45
C LYS A 22 0.21 -27.22 -25.98
N VAL A 23 0.68 -28.19 -25.19
CA VAL A 23 0.71 -29.62 -25.59
C VAL A 23 -0.62 -30.33 -25.30
N LYS A 24 -1.68 -29.60 -24.90
CA LYS A 24 -2.99 -30.13 -24.47
C LYS A 24 -2.89 -31.22 -23.38
N LYS A 25 -1.82 -31.19 -22.58
CA LYS A 25 -1.61 -32.11 -21.45
C LYS A 25 -2.44 -31.72 -20.23
N ASP A 26 -3.05 -30.53 -20.23
CA ASP A 26 -4.05 -30.10 -19.24
C ASP A 26 -5.27 -31.03 -19.19
N ARG A 27 -5.69 -31.59 -20.34
CA ARG A 27 -6.82 -32.54 -20.40
C ARG A 27 -6.42 -33.98 -20.07
N VAL A 28 -5.19 -34.36 -20.41
CA VAL A 28 -4.66 -35.71 -20.17
C VAL A 28 -4.25 -35.88 -18.70
N TYR A 29 -3.73 -34.83 -18.09
CA TYR A 29 -3.28 -34.81 -16.69
C TYR A 29 -3.93 -33.66 -15.90
N PRO A 30 -5.25 -33.69 -15.71
CA PRO A 30 -5.98 -32.59 -15.07
C PRO A 30 -5.55 -32.34 -13.62
N LEU A 31 -5.14 -33.39 -12.90
CA LEU A 31 -4.63 -33.27 -11.54
C LEU A 31 -3.30 -32.51 -11.48
N ILE A 32 -2.37 -32.83 -12.38
CA ILE A 32 -1.05 -32.18 -12.43
C ILE A 32 -1.23 -30.70 -12.80
N TYR A 33 -2.07 -30.42 -13.80
CA TYR A 33 -2.39 -29.06 -14.19
C TYR A 33 -2.98 -28.27 -13.02
N ARG A 34 -3.92 -28.85 -12.27
CA ARG A 34 -4.52 -28.21 -11.09
C ARG A 34 -3.49 -27.88 -10.01
N ILE A 35 -2.52 -28.76 -9.75
CA ILE A 35 -1.44 -28.51 -8.79
C ILE A 35 -0.58 -27.32 -9.23
N ILE A 36 -0.22 -27.26 -10.52
CA ILE A 36 0.56 -26.14 -11.08
C ILE A 36 -0.22 -24.82 -10.94
N THR A 37 -1.52 -24.82 -11.27
CA THR A 37 -2.38 -23.64 -11.14
C THR A 37 -2.50 -23.18 -9.68
N LEU A 38 -2.64 -24.12 -8.73
CA LEU A 38 -2.69 -23.80 -7.31
C LEU A 38 -1.36 -23.22 -6.80
N ALA A 39 -0.22 -23.76 -7.22
CA ALA A 39 1.10 -23.23 -6.86
C ALA A 39 1.30 -21.80 -7.38
N LEU A 40 0.90 -21.52 -8.63
CA LEU A 40 0.92 -20.18 -9.21
C LEU A 40 0.02 -19.22 -8.44
N THR A 41 -1.23 -19.62 -8.17
CA THR A 41 -2.19 -18.81 -7.43
C THR A 41 -1.68 -18.49 -6.03
N LEU A 42 -1.14 -19.49 -5.33
CA LEU A 42 -0.57 -19.32 -4.00
C LEU A 42 0.62 -18.35 -4.00
N SER A 43 1.50 -18.45 -5.01
CA SER A 43 2.61 -17.51 -5.19
C SER A 43 2.13 -16.07 -5.35
N VAL A 44 1.11 -15.85 -6.21
CA VAL A 44 0.51 -14.52 -6.45
C VAL A 44 -0.16 -13.97 -5.19
N VAL A 45 -0.92 -14.80 -4.47
CA VAL A 45 -1.56 -14.41 -3.20
C VAL A 45 -0.49 -14.04 -2.17
N THR A 46 0.57 -14.84 -2.05
CA THR A 46 1.67 -14.59 -1.10
C THR A 46 2.39 -13.28 -1.41
N ALA A 47 2.67 -12.99 -2.70
CA ALA A 47 3.27 -11.73 -3.12
C ALA A 47 2.36 -10.54 -2.80
N THR A 48 1.06 -10.68 -3.04
CA THR A 48 0.06 -9.64 -2.73
C THR A 48 -0.01 -9.36 -1.24
N VAL A 49 -0.10 -10.40 -0.40
CA VAL A 49 -0.15 -10.25 1.06
C VAL A 49 1.12 -9.59 1.59
N LYS A 50 2.31 -10.01 1.13
CA LYS A 50 3.59 -9.37 1.49
C LYS A 50 3.61 -7.89 1.11
N ARG A 51 3.12 -7.56 -0.09
CA ARG A 51 3.04 -6.16 -0.57
C ARG A 51 2.09 -5.32 0.28
N VAL A 52 0.90 -5.84 0.60
CA VAL A 52 -0.07 -5.16 1.47
C VAL A 52 0.51 -4.94 2.86
N PHE A 53 1.15 -5.94 3.44
CA PHE A 53 1.80 -5.82 4.75
C PHE A 53 2.94 -4.80 4.75
N SER A 54 3.73 -4.77 3.67
CA SER A 54 4.78 -3.75 3.49
C SER A 54 4.20 -2.33 3.39
N ALA A 55 3.17 -2.14 2.57
CA ALA A 55 2.46 -0.86 2.47
C ALA A 55 1.88 -0.43 3.82
N MET A 56 1.28 -1.35 4.57
CA MET A 56 0.76 -1.09 5.91
C MET A 56 1.87 -0.68 6.89
N LYS A 57 3.04 -1.32 6.83
CA LYS A 57 4.21 -0.93 7.64
C LYS A 57 4.69 0.47 7.29
N ILE A 58 4.72 0.84 6.00
CA ILE A 58 5.09 2.19 5.54
C ILE A 58 4.06 3.22 6.04
N ILE A 59 2.77 2.95 5.90
CA ILE A 59 1.70 3.85 6.36
C ILE A 59 1.79 4.04 7.87
N LYS A 60 1.91 2.95 8.64
CA LYS A 60 2.07 3.00 10.10
C LYS A 60 3.31 3.81 10.50
N HIS A 61 4.43 3.61 9.82
CA HIS A 61 5.66 4.37 10.07
C HIS A 61 5.48 5.85 9.74
N ARG A 62 4.90 6.17 8.58
CA ARG A 62 4.64 7.56 8.17
C ARG A 62 3.68 8.27 9.12
N LEU A 63 2.60 7.61 9.53
CA LEU A 63 1.66 8.17 10.52
C LEU A 63 2.35 8.41 11.85
N ARG A 64 3.10 7.42 12.37
CA ARG A 64 3.84 7.59 13.64
C ARG A 64 4.89 8.72 13.55
N ASN A 65 5.64 8.78 12.45
CA ASN A 65 6.67 9.78 12.25
C ASN A 65 6.11 11.19 11.98
N ARG A 66 4.90 11.30 11.43
CA ARG A 66 4.24 12.59 11.15
C ARG A 66 3.41 13.09 12.34
N MET A 67 2.90 12.18 13.16
CA MET A 67 2.05 12.51 14.31
C MET A 67 2.85 12.80 15.58
N SER A 68 4.06 12.24 15.72
CA SER A 68 4.92 12.41 16.89
C SER A 68 5.42 13.85 17.09
N ASP A 69 5.86 14.52 16.02
CA ASP A 69 6.70 15.71 16.20
C ASP A 69 5.91 17.02 15.96
N ASP A 70 5.20 17.13 14.83
CA ASP A 70 4.44 18.35 14.51
C ASP A 70 3.01 18.33 15.07
N TRP A 71 2.34 17.17 15.05
CA TRP A 71 0.92 17.08 15.42
C TRP A 71 0.75 17.12 16.94
N LEU A 72 1.58 16.38 17.68
CA LEU A 72 1.57 16.45 19.14
C LEU A 72 1.84 17.88 19.60
N ASN A 73 2.87 18.55 19.07
CA ASN A 73 3.19 19.92 19.47
C ASN A 73 2.05 20.91 19.13
N ASN A 74 1.55 20.90 17.88
CA ASN A 74 0.50 21.84 17.45
C ASN A 74 -0.87 21.62 18.11
N TYR A 75 -1.18 20.40 18.57
CA TYR A 75 -2.43 20.14 19.32
C TYR A 75 -2.25 20.34 20.82
N LEU A 76 -1.05 20.06 21.36
CA LEU A 76 -0.78 20.17 22.79
C LEU A 76 -0.64 21.63 23.24
N VAL A 77 -0.05 22.51 22.41
CA VAL A 77 0.11 23.95 22.70
C VAL A 77 -1.23 24.63 23.00
N PRO A 78 -2.24 24.63 22.10
CA PRO A 78 -3.53 25.25 22.38
C PRO A 78 -4.38 24.51 23.42
N TYR A 79 -4.07 23.25 23.73
CA TYR A 79 -4.75 22.49 24.79
C TYR A 79 -4.19 22.80 26.18
N ILE A 80 -2.87 23.03 26.30
CA ILE A 80 -2.21 23.46 27.54
C ILE A 80 -2.45 24.96 27.78
N GLU A 81 -2.41 25.76 26.73
CA GLU A 81 -2.61 27.21 26.79
C GLU A 81 -4.07 27.61 26.54
N ASN A 82 -5.01 26.68 26.70
CA ASN A 82 -6.43 26.92 26.41
C ASN A 82 -6.96 28.16 27.15
N ASP A 83 -6.56 28.37 28.40
CA ASP A 83 -6.90 29.57 29.19
C ASP A 83 -6.42 30.89 28.54
N ALA A 84 -5.28 30.87 27.84
CA ALA A 84 -4.75 32.03 27.12
C ALA A 84 -5.48 32.25 25.78
N PHE A 85 -5.94 31.18 25.14
CA PHE A 85 -6.74 31.24 23.92
C PHE A 85 -8.18 31.69 24.18
N ASP A 86 -8.77 31.30 25.32
CA ASP A 86 -10.12 31.71 25.72
C ASP A 86 -10.21 33.22 26.01
N LEU A 87 -9.09 33.86 26.37
CA LEU A 87 -8.99 35.32 26.53
C LEU A 87 -8.99 36.07 25.18
N ILE A 88 -8.79 35.39 24.06
CA ILE A 88 -8.75 36.00 22.73
C ILE A 88 -10.13 35.84 22.07
N PRO A 89 -10.88 36.94 21.85
CA PRO A 89 -12.17 36.84 21.18
C PRO A 89 -12.02 36.34 19.75
N ASN A 90 -12.85 35.38 19.34
CA ASN A 90 -12.86 34.80 18.00
C ASN A 90 -12.95 35.85 16.88
N GLU A 91 -13.59 36.99 17.15
CA GLU A 91 -13.70 38.12 16.22
C GLU A 91 -12.32 38.69 15.82
N VAL A 92 -11.39 38.76 16.78
CA VAL A 92 -10.02 39.25 16.54
C VAL A 92 -9.25 38.28 15.66
N VAL A 93 -9.41 36.97 15.90
CA VAL A 93 -8.80 35.91 15.08
C VAL A 93 -9.34 35.95 13.65
N MET A 94 -10.65 36.09 13.48
CA MET A 94 -11.28 36.18 12.16
C MET A 94 -10.89 37.45 11.39
N GLN A 95 -10.80 38.60 12.07
CA GLN A 95 -10.34 39.84 11.45
C GLN A 95 -8.87 39.77 11.05
N HIS A 96 -8.02 39.15 11.87
CA HIS A 96 -6.61 38.95 11.55
C HIS A 96 -6.42 38.07 10.30
N TYR A 97 -7.15 36.96 10.22
CA TYR A 97 -7.12 36.07 9.07
C TYR A 97 -7.63 36.74 7.79
N HIS A 98 -8.75 37.48 7.85
CA HIS A 98 -9.22 38.26 6.70
C HIS A 98 -8.20 39.31 6.27
N LYS A 99 -7.53 39.98 7.21
CA LYS A 99 -6.49 40.97 6.91
C LYS A 99 -5.27 40.34 6.23
N MET A 100 -4.88 39.14 6.65
CA MET A 100 -3.81 38.38 5.99
C MET A 100 -4.22 37.92 4.59
N GLN A 101 -5.44 37.42 4.41
CA GLN A 101 -5.97 37.05 3.10
C GLN A 101 -6.02 38.24 2.14
N ASN A 102 -6.50 39.40 2.61
CA ASN A 102 -6.55 40.60 1.78
C ASN A 102 -5.16 41.09 1.35
N LYS A 103 -4.14 40.94 2.20
CA LYS A 103 -2.74 41.25 1.87
C LYS A 103 -2.13 40.29 0.84
N LEU A 104 -2.57 39.03 0.82
CA LEU A 104 -2.13 38.03 -0.16
C LEU A 104 -2.82 38.20 -1.51
N ILE A 105 -4.04 38.74 -1.53
CA ILE A 105 -4.82 39.01 -2.75
C ILE A 105 -4.44 40.36 -3.39
N SER A 106 -3.85 41.29 -2.62
CA SER A 106 -3.39 42.60 -3.12
C SER A 106 -1.96 42.61 -3.69
N LEU A 107 -1.35 41.44 -3.90
CA LEU A 107 -0.07 41.22 -4.60
C LEU A 107 -0.35 40.51 -5.93
#